data_AF-A0A2V8G882-F1
#
_entry.id   AF-A0A2V8G882-F1
#
_cell.length_a   1.000
_cell.length_b   1.000
_cell.length_c   1.000
_cell.angle_alpha   90.00
_cell.angle_beta   90.00
_cell.angle_gamma   90.00
#
_symmetry.space_group_name_H-M   'P 1'
#
loop_
_entity.id
_entity.type
_entity.pdbx_description
1 polymer ?
#
loop_
_entity_poly.entity_id
_entity_poly.type
_entity_poly.pdbx_seq_one_letter_code
_entity_poly.pdbx_strand_id
1 'polypeptide(L)'
;MNQFLEAVGIALSAVWANKLRSFLTVLGNIVAVTSIIAVVSLIQGLNEYVTDAVISGVGADAFTIQRMPIVRTQEDEERIRNNPQIKVTEGTAVRRYSENITAVAAQANAGGQAEYKNQTIDSVQIQG
;
A
#
# COMPACT_ATOMS: atom_id res chain seq x y z
N MET A 1 -32.46 -45.09 -8.55
CA MET A 1 -32.36 -43.96 -7.60
C MET A 1 -31.95 -44.37 -6.18
N ASN A 2 -32.20 -45.61 -5.74
CA ASN A 2 -31.94 -46.01 -4.34
C ASN A 2 -30.51 -46.46 -4.03
N GLN A 3 -29.70 -46.80 -5.05
CA GLN A 3 -28.35 -47.33 -4.85
C GLN A 3 -27.39 -46.33 -4.18
N PHE A 4 -27.54 -45.03 -4.45
CA PHE A 4 -26.73 -43.99 -3.79
C PHE A 4 -27.06 -43.86 -2.31
N LEU A 5 -28.35 -43.89 -1.95
CA LEU A 5 -28.78 -43.80 -0.55
C LEU A 5 -28.35 -45.04 0.25
N GLU A 6 -28.42 -46.21 -0.37
CA GLU A 6 -27.96 -47.47 0.23
C GLU A 6 -26.43 -47.47 0.40
N ALA A 7 -25.67 -47.00 -0.60
CA ALA A 7 -24.22 -46.83 -0.50
C ALA A 7 -23.81 -45.83 0.58
N VAL A 8 -24.52 -44.69 0.72
CA VAL A 8 -24.29 -43.71 1.78
C VAL A 8 -24.59 -44.31 3.16
N GLY A 9 -25.68 -45.08 3.29
CA GLY A 9 -26.02 -45.79 4.53
C GLY A 9 -24.93 -46.78 4.97
N ILE A 10 -24.40 -47.57 4.02
CA ILE A 10 -23.29 -48.51 4.26
C ILE A 10 -22.01 -47.77 4.66
N ALA A 11 -21.67 -46.68 3.96
CA ALA A 11 -20.50 -45.86 4.26
C ALA A 11 -20.59 -45.21 5.66
N LEU A 12 -21.77 -44.69 6.03
CA LEU A 12 -22.01 -44.15 7.37
C LEU A 12 -21.83 -45.25 8.42
N SER A 13 -22.43 -46.42 8.24
CA SER A 13 -22.27 -47.54 9.17
C SER A 13 -20.79 -47.92 9.36
N ALA A 14 -20.00 -47.93 8.29
CA ALA A 14 -18.57 -48.22 8.35
C ALA A 14 -17.77 -47.13 9.10
N VAL A 15 -18.11 -45.85 8.93
CA VAL A 15 -17.51 -44.72 9.65
C VAL A 15 -17.77 -44.84 11.16
N TRP A 16 -19.00 -45.19 11.54
CA TRP A 16 -19.43 -45.33 12.93
C TRP A 16 -18.86 -46.59 13.61
N ALA A 17 -18.57 -47.64 12.85
CA ALA A 17 -17.89 -48.84 13.34
C ALA A 17 -16.43 -48.56 13.73
N ASN A 18 -15.76 -47.64 13.03
CA ASN A 18 -14.34 -47.29 13.24
C ASN A 18 -14.14 -45.84 13.71
N LYS A 19 -14.79 -45.46 14.81
CA LYS A 19 -14.82 -44.07 15.31
C LYS A 19 -13.45 -43.43 15.47
N LEU A 20 -12.46 -44.14 16.02
CA LEU A 20 -11.12 -43.60 16.25
C LEU A 20 -10.40 -43.31 14.93
N ARG A 21 -10.45 -44.25 13.98
CA ARG A 21 -9.80 -44.09 12.68
C ARG A 21 -10.44 -42.95 11.89
N SER A 22 -11.77 -42.93 11.80
CA SER A 22 -12.52 -41.90 11.10
C SER A 22 -12.34 -40.52 11.71
N PHE A 23 -12.23 -40.43 13.04
CA PHE A 23 -11.97 -39.16 13.72
C PHE A 23 -10.56 -38.61 13.39
N LEU A 24 -9.54 -39.46 13.47
CA LEU A 24 -8.16 -39.04 13.20
C LEU A 24 -7.94 -38.63 11.74
N THR A 25 -8.59 -39.29 10.78
CA THR A 25 -8.49 -38.91 9.36
C THR A 25 -9.15 -37.57 9.06
N VAL A 26 -10.33 -37.31 9.64
CA VAL A 26 -11.02 -36.02 9.48
C VAL A 26 -10.24 -34.91 10.16
N LEU A 27 -9.74 -35.14 11.38
CA LEU A 27 -8.93 -34.18 12.12
C LEU A 27 -7.66 -33.79 11.33
N GLY A 28 -6.97 -34.78 10.75
CA GLY A 28 -5.80 -34.54 9.90
C GLY A 28 -6.12 -33.65 8.69
N ASN A 29 -7.24 -33.91 8.01
CA ASN A 29 -7.67 -33.10 6.87
C ASN A 29 -8.02 -31.65 7.28
N ILE A 30 -8.70 -31.47 8.41
CA ILE A 30 -9.02 -30.14 8.94
C ILE A 30 -7.74 -29.34 9.20
N VAL A 31 -6.77 -29.91 9.91
CA VAL A 31 -5.49 -29.24 10.19
C VAL A 31 -4.72 -28.92 8.89
N ALA A 32 -4.70 -29.85 7.93
CA ALA A 32 -4.06 -29.63 6.64
C ALA A 32 -4.68 -28.45 5.87
N VAL A 33 -5.99 -28.46 5.66
CA VAL A 33 -6.69 -27.42 4.88
C VAL A 33 -6.65 -26.07 5.60
N THR A 34 -6.85 -26.05 6.92
CA THR A 34 -6.80 -24.80 7.70
C THR A 34 -5.43 -24.14 7.66
N SER A 35 -4.33 -24.91 7.74
CA SER A 35 -2.99 -24.35 7.65
C SER A 35 -2.72 -23.67 6.29
N ILE A 36 -3.16 -24.29 5.20
CA ILE A 36 -2.99 -23.75 3.84
C ILE A 36 -3.82 -22.46 3.69
N ILE A 37 -5.08 -22.47 4.14
CA ILE A 37 -5.95 -21.28 4.07
C ILE A 37 -5.36 -20.13 4.90
N ALA A 38 -4.83 -20.42 6.10
CA ALA A 38 -4.22 -19.41 6.96
C ALA A 38 -3.00 -18.75 6.30
N VAL A 39 -2.10 -19.55 5.72
CA VAL A 39 -0.91 -19.03 5.02
C VAL A 39 -1.30 -18.21 3.79
N VAL A 40 -2.24 -18.70 2.98
CA VAL A 40 -2.72 -17.98 1.78
C VAL A 40 -3.36 -16.64 2.17
N SER A 41 -4.19 -16.63 3.22
CA SER A 41 -4.83 -15.40 3.71
C SER A 41 -3.82 -14.41 4.24
N LEU A 42 -2.79 -14.89 4.96
CA LEU A 42 -1.70 -14.06 5.45
C LEU A 42 -0.90 -13.43 4.30
N ILE A 43 -0.53 -14.22 3.29
CA ILE A 43 0.21 -13.74 2.13
C ILE A 43 -0.59 -12.64 1.40
N GLN A 44 -1.89 -12.86 1.20
CA GLN A 44 -2.76 -11.87 0.55
C GLN A 44 -2.89 -10.60 1.39
N GLY A 45 -3.14 -10.72 2.70
CA GLY A 45 -3.26 -9.57 3.60
C GLY A 45 -1.96 -8.78 3.70
N LEU A 46 -0.79 -9.44 3.71
CA LEU A 46 0.51 -8.76 3.69
C LEU A 46 0.76 -8.05 2.36
N ASN A 47 0.38 -8.67 1.23
CA ASN A 47 0.54 -8.03 -0.07
C ASN A 47 -0.32 -6.76 -0.18
N GLU A 48 -1.56 -6.81 0.30
CA GLU A 48 -2.45 -5.65 0.36
C GLU A 48 -1.90 -4.58 1.32
N TYR A 49 -1.45 -4.96 2.52
CA TYR A 49 -0.83 -4.05 3.48
C TYR A 49 0.43 -3.38 2.94
N VAL A 50 1.33 -4.13 2.29
CA VAL A 50 2.55 -3.58 1.69
C VAL A 50 2.21 -2.66 0.53
N THR A 51 1.24 -3.04 -0.30
CA THR A 51 0.76 -2.20 -1.40
C THR A 51 0.22 -0.89 -0.85
N ASP A 52 -0.64 -0.92 0.17
CA ASP A 52 -1.15 0.29 0.80
C ASP A 52 -0.03 1.09 1.46
N ALA A 53 0.81 0.49 2.30
CA ALA A 53 1.86 1.20 3.03
C ALA A 53 2.94 1.81 2.12
N VAL A 54 3.30 1.14 1.01
CA VAL A 54 4.37 1.60 0.10
C VAL A 54 3.82 2.53 -0.99
N ILE A 55 2.60 2.27 -1.48
CA ILE A 55 2.04 3.01 -2.63
C ILE A 55 1.12 4.16 -2.19
N SER A 56 0.45 4.09 -1.04
CA SER A 56 -0.39 5.21 -0.56
C SER A 56 0.43 6.46 -0.24
N GLY A 57 1.71 6.30 0.14
CA GLY A 57 2.62 7.42 0.41
C GLY A 57 3.27 8.02 -0.84
N VAL A 58 3.38 7.25 -1.92
CA VAL A 58 3.95 7.68 -3.19
C VAL A 58 2.94 7.33 -4.26
N GLY A 59 1.99 8.24 -4.48
CA GLY A 59 0.93 8.06 -5.45
C GLY A 59 1.49 7.50 -6.75
N ALA A 60 1.14 6.25 -7.08
CA ALA A 60 1.58 5.59 -8.30
C ALA A 60 1.18 6.35 -9.59
N ASP A 61 0.33 7.38 -9.44
CA ASP A 61 -0.14 8.29 -10.48
C ASP A 61 0.24 9.77 -10.21
N ALA A 62 1.15 10.03 -9.27
CA ALA A 62 1.55 11.39 -8.88
C ALA A 62 3.00 11.69 -9.31
N PHE A 63 3.15 12.61 -10.25
CA PHE A 63 4.45 13.15 -10.64
C PHE A 63 4.75 14.43 -9.84
N THR A 64 5.85 14.42 -9.08
CA THR A 64 6.27 15.58 -8.28
C THR A 64 7.49 16.24 -8.92
N ILE A 65 7.34 17.51 -9.31
CA ILE A 65 8.43 18.33 -9.84
C ILE A 65 8.93 19.22 -8.70
N GLN A 66 10.19 19.06 -8.29
CA GLN A 66 10.81 19.83 -7.22
C GLN A 66 12.06 20.53 -7.76
N ARG A 67 12.29 21.76 -7.30
CA ARG A 67 13.50 22.52 -7.66
C ARG A 67 14.78 21.87 -7.12
N MET A 68 14.70 21.30 -5.92
CA MET A 68 15.80 20.62 -5.22
C MET A 68 15.35 19.22 -4.80
N PRO A 69 15.42 18.23 -5.70
CA PRO A 69 15.14 16.84 -5.34
C PRO A 69 16.27 16.26 -4.47
N ILE A 70 16.04 15.08 -3.88
CA ILE A 70 17.05 14.37 -3.10
C ILE A 70 18.24 14.01 -4.01
N VAL A 71 19.36 14.67 -3.75
CA VAL A 71 20.61 14.48 -4.49
C VAL A 71 21.34 13.25 -3.96
N ARG A 72 21.77 12.35 -4.86
CA ARG A 72 22.54 11.15 -4.49
C ARG A 72 24.00 11.20 -4.96
N THR A 73 24.34 12.10 -5.88
CA THR A 73 25.69 12.22 -6.47
C THR A 73 26.17 13.67 -6.50
N GLN A 74 27.49 13.90 -6.51
CA GLN A 74 28.06 15.25 -6.55
C GLN A 74 27.76 15.98 -7.87
N GLU A 75 27.68 15.26 -8.99
CA GLU A 75 27.33 15.84 -10.31
C GLU A 75 25.88 16.36 -10.33
N ASP A 76 24.95 15.64 -9.68
CA ASP A 76 23.57 16.09 -9.55
C ASP A 76 23.48 17.38 -8.72
N GLU A 77 24.34 17.53 -7.70
CA GLU A 77 24.37 18.72 -6.85
C GLU A 77 24.76 19.98 -7.62
N GLU A 78 25.77 19.89 -8.49
CA GLU A 78 26.22 21.02 -9.32
C GLU A 78 25.15 21.44 -10.34
N ARG A 79 24.43 20.48 -10.92
CA ARG A 79 23.34 20.75 -11.86
C ARG A 79 22.14 21.40 -11.18
N ILE A 80 21.82 20.98 -9.95
CA ILE A 80 20.67 21.49 -9.19
C ILE A 80 20.93 22.89 -8.63
N ARG A 81 22.19 23.25 -8.35
CA ARG A 81 22.58 24.55 -7.77
C ARG A 81 22.06 25.75 -8.58
N ASN A 82 21.99 25.59 -9.91
CA ASN A 82 21.53 26.63 -10.84
C ASN A 82 20.07 26.47 -11.29
N ASN A 83 19.29 25.57 -10.68
CA ASN A 83 17.90 25.35 -11.07
C ASN A 83 17.06 26.63 -10.82
N PRO A 84 16.37 27.14 -11.86
CA PRO A 84 15.50 28.31 -11.72
C PRO A 84 14.32 28.03 -10.78
N GLN A 85 13.74 29.10 -10.24
CA GLN A 85 12.54 28.98 -9.40
C GLN A 85 11.33 28.52 -10.24
N ILE A 86 10.71 27.43 -9.82
CA ILE A 86 9.45 26.93 -10.39
C ILE A 86 8.35 27.95 -10.09
N LYS A 87 7.66 28.44 -11.11
CA LYS A 87 6.57 29.41 -10.96
C LYS A 87 5.21 28.72 -11.01
N VAL A 88 4.24 29.23 -10.27
CA VAL A 88 2.85 28.72 -10.28
C VAL A 88 2.21 28.75 -11.68
N THR A 89 2.63 29.71 -12.51
CA THR A 89 2.22 29.82 -13.92
C THR A 89 2.62 28.60 -14.74
N GLU A 90 3.74 27.96 -14.42
CA GLU A 90 4.21 26.75 -15.12
C GLU A 90 3.31 25.56 -14.79
N GLY A 91 2.86 25.43 -13.54
CA GLY A 91 1.87 24.41 -13.16
C GLY A 91 0.54 24.57 -13.93
N THR A 92 0.11 25.81 -14.17
CA THR A 92 -1.09 26.09 -14.98
C THR A 92 -0.87 25.77 -16.47
N ALA A 93 0.35 25.98 -16.98
CA ALA A 93 0.71 25.62 -18.34
C ALA A 93 0.70 24.10 -18.54
N VAL A 94 1.26 23.32 -17.60
CA VAL A 94 1.24 21.85 -17.63
C VAL A 94 -0.19 21.33 -17.71
N ARG A 95 -1.10 21.87 -16.89
CA ARG A 95 -2.53 21.53 -16.96
C ARG A 95 -3.17 21.85 -18.31
N ARG A 96 -2.73 22.91 -18.99
CA ARG A 96 -3.30 23.31 -20.28
C ARG A 96 -2.83 22.43 -21.44
N TYR A 97 -1.59 21.93 -21.38
CA TYR A 97 -0.98 21.17 -22.48
C TYR A 97 -1.04 19.64 -22.30
N SER A 98 -1.56 19.16 -21.18
CA SER A 98 -1.66 17.72 -20.89
C SER A 98 -3.12 17.27 -20.80
N GLU A 99 -3.51 16.33 -21.65
CA GLU A 99 -4.86 15.75 -21.65
C GLU A 99 -5.04 14.67 -20.56
N ASN A 100 -3.94 14.08 -20.10
CA ASN A 100 -3.93 12.95 -19.14
C ASN A 100 -3.72 13.38 -17.67
N ILE A 101 -3.66 14.68 -17.37
CA ILE A 101 -3.41 15.17 -16.01
C ILE A 101 -4.71 15.69 -15.39
N THR A 102 -5.25 14.94 -14.44
CA THR A 102 -6.51 15.27 -13.75
C THR A 102 -6.41 16.54 -12.89
N ALA A 103 -5.29 16.71 -12.17
CA ALA A 103 -5.08 17.83 -11.27
C ALA A 103 -3.61 18.22 -11.22
N VAL A 104 -3.35 19.53 -11.06
CA VAL A 104 -2.03 20.07 -10.77
C VAL A 104 -2.13 20.89 -9.50
N ALA A 105 -1.28 20.58 -8.52
CA ALA A 105 -1.14 21.34 -7.29
C ALA A 105 0.24 22.00 -7.24
N ALA A 106 0.29 23.25 -6.78
CA ALA A 106 1.54 23.91 -6.45
C ALA A 106 1.74 23.81 -4.94
N GLN A 107 2.97 23.52 -4.51
CA GLN A 107 3.35 23.50 -3.11
C GLN A 107 4.60 24.35 -2.93
N ALA A 108 4.56 25.26 -1.96
CA ALA A 108 5.69 26.05 -1.51
C ALA A 108 6.00 25.69 -0.05
N ASN A 109 7.28 25.46 0.24
CA ASN A 109 7.77 25.28 1.60
C ASN A 109 8.76 26.40 1.89
N ALA A 110 8.57 27.11 2.99
CA ALA A 110 9.46 28.16 3.47
C ALA A 110 9.77 27.95 4.96
N GLY A 111 11.02 28.19 5.35
CA GLY A 111 11.38 28.30 6.77
C GLY A 111 11.18 29.73 7.23
N GLY A 112 10.60 29.91 8.41
CA GLY A 112 10.41 31.24 8.99
C GLY A 112 10.33 31.19 10.51
N GLN A 113 10.44 32.37 11.10
CA GLN A 113 10.23 32.58 12.53
C GLN A 113 8.74 32.81 12.78
N ALA A 114 8.16 32.07 13.72
CA ALA A 114 6.81 32.33 14.22
C ALA A 114 6.91 32.97 15.60
N GLU A 115 6.23 34.09 15.78
CA GLU A 115 6.15 34.79 17.05
C GLU A 115 4.71 34.77 17.56
N TYR A 116 4.52 34.34 18.80
CA TYR A 116 3.24 34.44 19.50
C TYR A 116 3.45 34.93 20.93
N LYS A 117 2.93 36.13 21.22
CA LYS A 117 3.11 36.84 22.49
C LYS A 117 4.61 37.00 22.83
N ASN A 118 5.09 36.41 23.92
CA ASN A 118 6.49 36.47 24.35
C ASN A 118 7.27 35.20 23.97
N GLN A 119 6.76 34.38 23.04
CA GLN A 119 7.43 33.16 22.59
C GLN A 119 7.75 33.27 21.11
N THR A 120 9.03 33.09 20.80
CA THR A 120 9.56 33.12 19.44
C THR A 120 10.11 31.74 19.11
N ILE A 121 9.68 31.19 17.97
CA ILE A 121 10.15 29.91 17.45
C ILE A 121 10.82 30.19 16.11
N ASP A 122 12.13 30.03 16.06
CA ASP A 122 12.96 30.43 14.91
C ASP A 122 12.87 29.48 13.72
N SER A 123 12.55 28.20 13.97
CA SER A 123 12.59 27.14 12.96
C SER A 123 11.19 26.56 12.70
N VAL A 124 10.27 27.39 12.21
CA VAL A 124 8.95 26.92 11.77
C VAL A 124 8.96 26.66 10.27
N GLN A 125 8.51 25.47 9.88
CA GLN A 125 8.25 25.14 8.49
C GLN A 125 6.83 25.61 8.12
N ILE A 126 6.76 26.53 7.16
CA ILE A 126 5.54 27.07 6.59
C ILE A 126 5.31 26.38 5.24
N GLN A 127 4.15 25.74 5.08
CA GLN A 127 3.75 25.05 3.85
C GLN A 127 2.47 25.69 3.30
N GLY A 128 2.43 25.96 1.99
CA GLY A 128 1.28 26.53 1.30
C GLY A 128 1.27 26.26 -0.20
#